data_AF-A0A8G0KRD0-F1
#
_entry.id   AF-A0A8G0KRD0-F1
#
_cell.length_a   1.000
_cell.length_b   1.000
_cell.length_c   1.000
_cell.angle_alpha   90.00
_cell.angle_beta   90.00
_cell.angle_gamma   90.00
#
_symmetry.space_group_name_H-M   'P 1'
#
loop_
_entity.id
_entity.type
_entity.pdbx_description
1 polymer ?
#
loop_
_entity_poly.entity_id
_entity_poly.type
_entity_poly.pdbx_seq_one_letter_code
_entity_poly.pdbx_strand_id
1 'polypeptide(L)'
;MSSEDLSLENSNYNFSFESIFVVLTLSIYLLLDFVPVLNSIDVAGFQWLTMSILNVGIGYFVFHFIKSENLKELRTFKVNNIIILYSIFLFFSGISIFYAPNFSEAILTFNRLILIAFLVFTLKLFSQIKIFFLPNLSIAISIIAFFQSFIAFTSFISKVNEAPLNEIYNILTQNSGNINIFSATLVFKIPFILYGIHYFTGIKKVFFSLTFILVSIILF
;
A
#
# COMPACT_ATOMS: atom_id res chain seq x y z
N MET A 1 -21.53 -29.61 -13.34
CA MET A 1 -20.10 -29.37 -13.05
C MET A 1 -19.45 -30.72 -13.13
N SER A 2 -18.76 -30.99 -14.24
CA SER A 2 -18.19 -32.31 -14.50
C SER A 2 -16.96 -32.52 -13.62
N SER A 3 -16.57 -33.77 -13.39
CA SER A 3 -15.34 -34.14 -12.67
C SER A 3 -14.05 -33.61 -13.33
N GLU A 4 -14.14 -33.12 -14.57
CA GLU A 4 -13.06 -32.41 -15.27
C GLU A 4 -12.93 -30.94 -14.85
N ASP A 5 -14.01 -30.30 -14.38
CA ASP A 5 -13.94 -28.92 -13.88
C ASP A 5 -13.22 -28.86 -12.51
N LEU A 6 -13.29 -29.95 -11.72
CA LEU A 6 -12.59 -30.08 -10.44
C LEU A 6 -11.12 -30.49 -10.57
N SER A 7 -10.69 -31.05 -11.70
CA SER A 7 -9.30 -31.47 -11.90
C SER A 7 -8.38 -30.31 -12.35
N LEU A 8 -8.96 -29.23 -12.88
CA LEU A 8 -8.23 -27.98 -13.17
C LEU A 8 -7.92 -27.14 -11.92
N GLU A 9 -8.58 -27.41 -10.79
CA GLU A 9 -8.37 -26.69 -9.53
C GLU A 9 -7.17 -27.23 -8.71
N ASN A 10 -6.63 -28.38 -9.11
CA ASN A 10 -5.45 -29.02 -8.52
C ASN A 10 -4.17 -28.77 -9.34
N SER A 11 -4.03 -27.60 -9.99
CA SER A 11 -2.69 -27.16 -10.36
C SER A 11 -1.93 -26.94 -9.07
N ASN A 12 -0.93 -27.78 -8.78
CA ASN A 12 0.04 -27.54 -7.71
C ASN A 12 0.52 -26.09 -7.83
N TYR A 13 0.01 -25.22 -6.96
CA TYR A 13 0.39 -23.82 -6.89
C TYR A 13 1.82 -23.77 -6.34
N ASN A 14 2.80 -24.05 -7.19
CA ASN A 14 4.18 -23.76 -6.89
C ASN A 14 4.29 -22.24 -6.78
N PHE A 15 4.31 -21.73 -5.56
CA PHE A 15 4.67 -20.34 -5.30
C PHE A 15 6.04 -20.12 -5.92
N SER A 16 6.06 -19.44 -7.06
CA SER A 16 7.31 -19.02 -7.66
C SER A 16 7.97 -18.00 -6.73
N PHE A 17 9.30 -18.00 -6.69
CA PHE A 17 10.07 -17.05 -5.89
C PHE A 17 9.66 -15.60 -6.18
N GLU A 18 9.34 -15.29 -7.44
CA GLU A 18 8.85 -14.00 -7.89
C GLU A 18 7.50 -13.65 -7.27
N SER A 19 6.60 -14.63 -7.14
CA SER A 19 5.29 -14.43 -6.54
C SER A 19 5.43 -14.03 -5.08
N ILE A 20 6.25 -14.75 -4.31
CA ILE A 20 6.55 -14.43 -2.89
C ILE A 20 7.18 -13.04 -2.76
N PHE A 21 8.10 -12.69 -3.66
CA PHE A 21 8.70 -11.36 -3.67
C PHE A 21 7.65 -10.25 -3.87
N VAL A 22 6.75 -10.40 -4.85
CA VAL A 22 5.64 -9.45 -5.09
C VAL A 22 4.77 -9.30 -3.84
N VAL A 23 4.40 -10.42 -3.21
CA VAL A 23 3.62 -10.44 -1.95
C VAL A 23 4.28 -9.58 -0.89
N LEU A 24 5.55 -9.88 -0.60
CA LEU A 24 6.29 -9.23 0.46
C LEU A 24 6.44 -7.75 0.16
N THR A 25 6.81 -7.39 -1.07
CA THR A 25 6.96 -5.99 -1.47
C THR A 25 5.66 -5.20 -1.36
N LEU A 26 4.55 -5.72 -1.90
CA LEU A 26 3.24 -5.05 -1.78
C LEU A 26 2.83 -4.90 -0.32
N SER A 27 3.07 -5.94 0.50
CA SER A 27 2.79 -5.89 1.93
C SER A 27 3.60 -4.81 2.63
N ILE A 28 4.90 -4.67 2.30
CA ILE A 28 5.74 -3.61 2.86
C ILE A 28 5.24 -2.22 2.44
N TYR A 29 4.86 -2.01 1.17
CA TYR A 29 4.27 -0.73 0.74
C TYR A 29 3.01 -0.38 1.52
N LEU A 30 2.17 -1.39 1.81
CA LEU A 30 0.94 -1.25 2.58
C LEU A 30 1.17 -1.10 4.09
N LEU A 31 2.38 -1.38 4.56
CA LEU A 31 2.83 -1.25 5.95
C LEU A 31 3.68 0.01 6.18
N LEU A 32 3.92 0.84 5.15
CA LEU A 32 4.73 2.05 5.29
C LEU A 32 4.19 3.02 6.36
N ASP A 33 2.88 3.02 6.60
CA ASP A 33 2.23 3.81 7.65
C ASP A 33 2.57 3.33 9.08
N PHE A 34 3.07 2.10 9.24
CA PHE A 34 3.49 1.55 10.54
C PHE A 34 4.96 1.80 10.87
N VAL A 35 5.73 2.33 9.92
CA VAL A 35 7.14 2.58 10.11
C VAL A 35 7.31 3.56 11.29
N PRO A 36 8.02 3.16 12.36
CA PRO A 36 8.14 3.99 13.55
C PRO A 36 8.90 5.26 13.20
N VAL A 37 8.37 6.40 13.63
CA VAL A 37 8.88 7.72 13.26
C VAL A 37 10.29 8.01 13.82
N LEU A 38 10.83 7.12 14.69
CA LEU A 38 12.16 7.23 15.29
C LEU A 38 12.46 8.64 15.83
N ASN A 39 11.52 9.23 16.59
CA ASN A 39 11.60 10.60 17.11
C ASN A 39 11.83 11.68 16.03
N SER A 40 11.51 11.42 14.76
CA SER A 40 11.62 12.43 13.72
C SER A 40 10.57 13.53 13.92
N ILE A 41 10.96 14.75 13.57
CA ILE A 41 10.09 15.93 13.59
C ILE A 41 9.06 15.85 12.44
N ASP A 42 9.45 15.26 11.31
CA ASP A 42 8.59 15.02 10.15
C ASP A 42 8.28 13.53 9.97
N VAL A 43 7.08 13.16 10.42
CA VAL A 43 6.49 11.83 10.31
C VAL A 43 6.42 11.37 8.84
N ALA A 44 5.94 12.25 7.96
CA ALA A 44 5.76 11.94 6.56
C ALA A 44 7.11 11.77 5.86
N GLY A 45 8.08 12.64 6.15
CA GLY A 45 9.44 12.58 5.61
C GLY A 45 10.11 11.22 5.83
N PHE A 46 9.96 10.63 7.02
CA PHE A 46 10.54 9.32 7.32
C PHE A 46 9.88 8.17 6.52
N GLN A 47 8.57 8.25 6.30
CA GLN A 47 7.84 7.29 5.46
C GLN A 47 8.27 7.39 3.99
N TRP A 48 8.44 8.61 3.47
CA TRP A 48 8.94 8.85 2.11
C TRP A 48 10.38 8.35 1.92
N LEU A 49 11.23 8.53 2.93
CA LEU A 49 12.60 7.98 2.91
C LEU A 49 12.57 6.45 2.85
N THR A 50 11.74 5.82 3.70
CA THR A 50 11.58 4.36 3.71
C THR A 50 11.08 3.84 2.36
N MET A 51 10.10 4.52 1.76
CA MET A 51 9.60 4.22 0.43
C MET A 51 10.69 4.34 -0.64
N SER A 52 11.57 5.35 -0.53
CA SER A 52 12.70 5.54 -1.44
C SER A 52 13.70 4.39 -1.39
N ILE A 53 14.08 3.97 -0.17
CA ILE A 53 14.99 2.84 0.06
C ILE A 53 14.37 1.57 -0.51
N LEU A 54 13.08 1.34 -0.26
CA LEU A 54 12.34 0.20 -0.78
C LEU A 54 12.32 0.20 -2.32
N ASN A 55 12.00 1.32 -2.96
CA ASN A 55 12.01 1.45 -4.43
C ASN A 55 13.38 1.11 -5.03
N VAL A 56 14.47 1.60 -4.42
CA VAL A 56 15.84 1.30 -4.87
C VAL A 56 16.15 -0.19 -4.71
N GLY A 57 15.81 -0.78 -3.57
CA GLY A 57 16.01 -2.22 -3.30
C GLY A 57 15.25 -3.11 -4.29
N ILE A 58 14.01 -2.74 -4.64
CA ILE A 58 13.21 -3.45 -5.65
C ILE A 58 13.85 -3.31 -7.03
N GLY A 59 14.27 -2.10 -7.42
CA GLY A 59 14.95 -1.87 -8.68
C GLY A 59 16.20 -2.74 -8.83
N TYR A 60 17.02 -2.81 -7.77
CA TYR A 60 18.20 -3.68 -7.71
C TYR A 60 17.83 -5.17 -7.82
N PHE A 61 16.81 -5.61 -7.09
CA PHE A 61 16.36 -7.00 -7.11
C PHE A 61 15.84 -7.41 -8.50
N VAL A 62 14.96 -6.59 -9.10
CA VAL A 62 14.40 -6.83 -10.43
C VAL A 62 15.52 -6.93 -11.46
N PHE A 63 16.52 -6.05 -11.38
CA PHE A 63 17.64 -6.01 -12.33
C PHE A 63 18.55 -7.25 -12.26
N HIS A 64 18.74 -7.85 -11.08
CA HIS A 64 19.68 -8.96 -10.91
C HIS A 64 19.04 -10.35 -10.82
N PHE A 65 17.83 -10.47 -10.28
CA PHE A 65 17.25 -11.78 -9.95
C PHE A 65 16.09 -12.18 -10.88
N ILE A 66 15.42 -11.22 -11.53
CA ILE A 66 14.35 -11.57 -12.47
C ILE A 66 14.96 -11.87 -13.85
N LYS A 67 14.78 -13.11 -14.31
CA LYS A 67 15.33 -13.58 -15.59
C LYS A 67 14.83 -12.73 -16.76
N SER A 68 15.73 -12.45 -17.71
CA SER A 68 15.47 -11.60 -18.88
C SER A 68 14.29 -12.06 -19.76
N GLU A 69 13.96 -13.35 -19.74
CA GLU A 69 12.80 -13.90 -20.47
C GLU A 69 11.47 -13.40 -19.91
N ASN A 70 11.36 -13.26 -18.58
CA ASN A 70 10.21 -12.63 -17.92
C ASN A 70 10.23 -11.11 -18.06
N LEU A 71 11.39 -10.51 -18.37
CA LEU A 71 11.53 -9.08 -18.67
C LEU A 71 11.24 -8.74 -20.15
N LYS A 72 11.04 -9.73 -21.04
CA LYS A 72 10.73 -9.46 -22.46
C LYS A 72 9.44 -8.65 -22.63
N GLU A 73 8.47 -8.82 -21.74
CA GLU A 73 7.24 -8.02 -21.67
C GLU A 73 7.44 -6.61 -21.09
N LEU A 74 8.57 -6.33 -20.44
CA LEU A 74 8.96 -4.95 -20.08
C LEU A 74 9.57 -4.21 -21.24
N ARG A 75 10.21 -4.91 -22.18
CA ARG A 75 10.67 -4.29 -23.42
C ARG A 75 9.48 -3.84 -24.28
N THR A 76 8.30 -4.41 -24.06
CA THR A 76 7.03 -3.97 -24.66
C THR A 76 6.22 -3.09 -23.72
N PHE A 77 6.89 -2.32 -22.84
CA PHE A 77 6.25 -1.27 -22.03
C PHE A 77 5.54 -0.28 -22.96
N LYS A 78 4.28 -0.59 -23.28
CA LYS A 78 3.43 0.26 -24.08
C LYS A 78 3.13 1.46 -23.21
N VAL A 79 3.70 2.59 -23.61
CA VAL A 79 3.38 3.88 -23.05
C VAL A 79 1.87 4.07 -23.24
N ASN A 80 1.12 3.97 -22.15
CA ASN A 80 -0.31 4.22 -22.12
C ASN A 80 -0.55 5.71 -21.83
N ASN A 81 -1.71 6.23 -22.20
CA ASN A 81 -2.12 7.61 -21.98
C ASN A 81 -1.93 8.08 -20.53
N ILE A 82 -2.13 7.19 -19.55
CA ILE A 82 -1.89 7.49 -18.13
C ILE A 82 -0.43 7.84 -17.86
N ILE A 83 0.52 7.07 -18.42
CA ILE A 83 1.96 7.32 -18.27
C ILE A 83 2.34 8.64 -18.95
N ILE A 84 1.80 8.90 -20.15
CA ILE A 84 2.04 10.16 -20.88
C ILE A 84 1.54 11.35 -20.07
N LEU A 85 0.28 11.29 -19.61
CA LEU A 85 -0.32 12.36 -18.81
C LEU A 85 0.46 12.59 -17.53
N TYR A 86 0.90 11.53 -16.84
CA TYR A 86 1.71 11.65 -15.64
C TYR A 86 3.10 12.23 -15.94
N SER A 87 3.73 11.86 -17.06
CA SER A 87 4.99 12.46 -17.50
C SER A 87 4.86 13.95 -17.85
N ILE A 88 3.78 14.35 -18.52
CA ILE A 88 3.45 15.76 -18.79
C ILE A 88 3.25 16.50 -17.46
N PHE A 89 2.50 15.91 -16.53
CA PHE A 89 2.30 16.46 -15.19
C PHE A 89 3.63 16.62 -14.43
N LEU A 90 4.52 15.63 -14.47
CA LEU A 90 5.86 15.73 -13.89
C LEU A 90 6.68 16.84 -14.55
N PHE A 91 6.62 16.97 -15.87
CA PHE A 91 7.34 18.02 -16.58
C PHE A 91 6.91 19.43 -16.12
N PHE A 92 5.60 19.69 -16.07
CA PHE A 92 5.08 20.97 -15.57
C PHE A 92 5.36 21.17 -14.08
N SER A 93 5.28 20.11 -13.27
CA SER A 93 5.64 20.16 -11.85
C SER A 93 7.11 20.53 -11.66
N GLY A 94 8.00 20.00 -12.50
CA GLY A 94 9.43 20.34 -12.49
C GLY A 94 9.68 21.80 -12.84
N ILE A 95 8.97 22.34 -13.84
CA ILE A 95 9.03 23.78 -14.17
C ILE A 95 8.55 24.63 -13.00
N SER A 96 7.50 24.20 -12.29
CA SER A 96 6.92 24.96 -11.18
C SER A 96 7.88 25.17 -10.00
N ILE A 97 8.92 24.33 -9.85
CA ILE A 97 9.94 24.45 -8.80
C ILE A 97 10.65 25.81 -8.87
N PHE A 98 10.94 26.30 -10.08
CA PHE A 98 11.64 27.59 -10.27
C PHE A 98 10.81 28.80 -9.84
N TYR A 99 9.49 28.63 -9.71
CA TYR A 99 8.55 29.67 -9.29
C TYR A 99 8.07 29.49 -7.85
N ALA A 100 8.54 28.46 -7.15
CA ALA A 100 8.09 28.16 -5.81
C ALA A 100 8.70 29.15 -4.79
N PRO A 101 7.89 29.74 -3.89
CA PRO A 101 8.39 30.62 -2.83
C PRO A 101 9.38 29.92 -1.88
N ASN A 102 9.20 28.61 -1.69
CA ASN A 102 10.09 27.77 -0.92
C ASN A 102 10.67 26.68 -1.83
N PHE A 103 11.90 26.92 -2.29
CA PHE A 103 12.60 26.03 -3.20
C PHE A 103 12.88 24.65 -2.59
N SER A 104 13.17 24.59 -1.28
CA SER A 104 13.48 23.33 -0.60
C SER A 104 12.24 22.43 -0.52
N GLU A 105 11.09 22.97 -0.12
CA GLU A 105 9.82 22.24 -0.08
C GLU A 105 9.36 21.83 -1.49
N ALA A 106 9.61 22.67 -2.50
CA ALA A 106 9.28 22.35 -3.89
C ALA A 106 10.10 21.17 -4.41
N ILE A 107 11.41 21.12 -4.12
CA ILE A 107 12.26 19.96 -4.47
C ILE A 107 11.77 18.71 -3.75
N LEU A 108 11.49 18.80 -2.44
CA LEU A 108 11.03 17.67 -1.66
C LEU A 108 9.71 17.11 -2.21
N THR A 109 8.77 17.99 -2.51
CA THR A 109 7.47 17.62 -3.10
C THR A 109 7.65 17.01 -4.48
N PHE A 110 8.51 17.57 -5.33
CA PHE A 110 8.81 17.01 -6.64
C PHE A 110 9.44 15.62 -6.55
N ASN A 111 10.36 15.41 -5.59
CA ASN A 111 10.93 14.10 -5.33
C ASN A 111 9.84 13.07 -4.95
N ARG A 112 8.87 13.45 -4.12
CA ARG A 112 7.71 12.59 -3.80
C ARG A 112 6.92 12.21 -5.05
N LEU A 113 6.73 13.12 -5.99
CA LEU A 113 6.07 12.81 -7.28
C LEU A 113 6.87 11.81 -8.13
N ILE A 114 8.21 11.93 -8.14
CA ILE A 114 9.10 10.96 -8.81
C ILE A 114 9.00 9.58 -8.15
N LEU A 115 9.00 9.51 -6.82
CA LEU A 115 8.86 8.26 -6.07
C LEU A 115 7.54 7.55 -6.38
N ILE A 116 6.45 8.30 -6.53
CA ILE A 116 5.15 7.75 -6.98
C ILE A 116 5.28 7.18 -8.40
N ALA A 117 6.02 7.84 -9.29
CA ALA A 117 6.28 7.32 -10.64
C ALA A 117 6.96 5.94 -10.59
N PHE A 118 7.99 5.80 -9.74
CA PHE A 118 8.68 4.53 -9.51
C PHE A 118 7.75 3.47 -8.92
N LEU A 119 6.90 3.82 -7.97
CA LEU A 119 5.89 2.91 -7.43
C LEU A 119 4.96 2.40 -8.55
N VAL A 120 4.41 3.29 -9.37
CA VAL A 120 3.51 2.93 -10.48
C VAL A 120 4.22 1.98 -11.45
N PHE A 121 5.49 2.22 -11.75
CA PHE A 121 6.31 1.33 -12.56
C PHE A 121 6.47 -0.06 -11.91
N THR A 122 6.79 -0.12 -10.61
CA THR A 122 6.86 -1.36 -9.82
C THR A 122 5.53 -2.12 -9.80
N LEU A 123 4.40 -1.44 -9.63
CA LEU A 123 3.08 -2.07 -9.67
C LEU A 123 2.77 -2.63 -11.07
N LYS A 124 3.16 -1.91 -12.12
CA LYS A 124 2.98 -2.38 -13.51
C LYS A 124 3.82 -3.63 -13.79
N LEU A 125 5.07 -3.64 -13.33
CA LEU A 125 5.96 -4.81 -13.34
C LEU A 125 5.27 -6.02 -12.69
N PHE A 126 4.72 -5.82 -11.50
CA PHE A 126 4.07 -6.91 -10.75
C PHE A 126 2.78 -7.38 -11.42
N SER A 127 2.06 -6.52 -12.13
CA SER A 127 0.85 -6.89 -12.88
C SER A 127 1.09 -7.89 -14.02
N GLN A 128 2.33 -8.01 -14.51
CA GLN A 128 2.70 -8.96 -15.57
C GLN A 128 2.97 -10.37 -15.03
N ILE A 129 3.28 -10.50 -13.74
CA ILE A 129 3.41 -11.79 -13.07
C ILE A 129 1.98 -12.32 -12.88
N LYS A 130 1.67 -13.56 -13.29
CA LYS A 130 0.32 -14.14 -13.13
C LYS A 130 -0.07 -14.15 -11.64
N ILE A 131 -0.93 -13.23 -11.26
CA ILE A 131 -1.32 -12.96 -9.87
C ILE A 131 -2.36 -13.98 -9.42
N PHE A 132 -1.91 -15.04 -8.74
CA PHE A 132 -2.76 -15.89 -7.89
C PHE A 132 -2.86 -15.35 -6.45
N PHE A 133 -2.65 -14.04 -6.26
CA PHE A 133 -2.29 -13.47 -4.95
C PHE A 133 -3.41 -12.66 -4.26
N LEU A 134 -4.53 -12.38 -4.94
CA LEU A 134 -5.60 -11.55 -4.36
C LEU A 134 -6.17 -12.08 -3.02
N PRO A 135 -6.39 -13.40 -2.84
CA PRO A 135 -6.77 -13.97 -1.54
C PRO A 135 -5.75 -13.71 -0.42
N ASN A 136 -4.46 -13.91 -0.70
CA ASN A 136 -3.41 -13.77 0.31
C ASN A 136 -3.11 -12.30 0.62
N LEU A 137 -3.15 -11.42 -0.39
CA LEU A 137 -3.07 -9.98 -0.22
C LEU A 137 -4.22 -9.46 0.65
N SER A 138 -5.44 -9.95 0.38
CA SER A 138 -6.62 -9.62 1.17
C SER A 138 -6.46 -10.02 2.64
N ILE A 139 -5.93 -11.22 2.93
CA ILE A 139 -5.61 -11.65 4.30
C ILE A 139 -4.59 -10.70 4.93
N ALA A 140 -3.46 -10.44 4.26
CA ALA A 140 -2.40 -9.58 4.79
C ALA A 140 -2.91 -8.17 5.11
N ILE A 141 -3.61 -7.54 4.17
CA ILE A 141 -4.21 -6.20 4.34
C ILE A 141 -5.21 -6.17 5.48
N SER A 142 -6.01 -7.22 5.64
CA SER A 142 -7.04 -7.26 6.67
C SER A 142 -6.46 -7.48 8.06
N ILE A 143 -5.37 -8.23 8.19
CA ILE A 143 -4.59 -8.31 9.44
C ILE A 143 -4.08 -6.93 9.83
N ILE A 144 -3.51 -6.20 8.87
CA ILE A 144 -2.99 -4.85 9.08
C ILE A 144 -4.10 -3.90 9.51
N ALA A 145 -5.21 -3.85 8.76
CA ALA A 145 -6.34 -2.99 9.06
C ALA A 145 -6.97 -3.30 10.42
N PHE A 146 -7.02 -4.58 10.81
CA PHE A 146 -7.52 -5.00 12.11
C PHE A 146 -6.67 -4.42 13.23
N PHE A 147 -5.35 -4.63 13.21
CA PHE A 147 -4.46 -4.08 14.25
C PHE A 147 -4.48 -2.55 14.29
N GLN A 148 -4.48 -1.90 13.12
CA GLN A 148 -4.55 -0.44 13.02
C GLN A 148 -5.79 0.13 13.72
N SER A 149 -6.94 -0.45 13.39
CA SER A 149 -8.23 -0.02 13.91
C SER A 149 -8.40 -0.41 15.37
N PHE A 150 -7.84 -1.55 15.79
CA PHE A 150 -7.84 -1.98 17.18
C PHE A 150 -7.04 -1.04 18.06
N ILE A 151 -5.82 -0.66 17.65
CA ILE A 151 -4.98 0.31 18.38
C ILE A 151 -5.68 1.66 18.46
N ALA A 152 -6.30 2.13 17.36
CA ALA A 152 -7.08 3.37 17.36
C ALA A 152 -8.24 3.30 18.34
N PHE A 153 -8.99 2.20 18.32
CA PHE A 153 -10.14 1.98 19.19
C PHE A 153 -9.75 2.00 20.67
N THR A 154 -8.72 1.25 21.05
CA THR A 154 -8.26 1.22 22.46
C THR A 154 -7.70 2.58 22.90
N SER A 155 -7.02 3.30 22.00
CA SER A 155 -6.50 4.64 22.30
C SER A 155 -7.62 5.66 22.48
N PHE A 156 -8.69 5.55 21.68
CA PHE A 156 -9.89 6.37 21.82
C PHE A 156 -10.60 6.10 23.15
N ILE A 157 -10.92 4.84 23.46
CA ILE A 157 -11.65 4.46 24.69
C ILE A 157 -10.89 4.89 25.95
N SER A 158 -9.56 4.79 25.96
CA SER A 158 -8.76 5.21 27.11
C SER A 158 -8.72 6.73 27.32
N LYS A 159 -9.10 7.54 26.32
CA LYS A 159 -8.98 9.00 26.37
C LYS A 159 -10.28 9.77 26.23
N VAL A 160 -11.37 9.12 25.79
CA VAL A 160 -12.66 9.77 25.52
C VAL A 160 -13.25 10.50 26.72
N ASN A 161 -12.99 10.01 27.94
CA ASN A 161 -13.49 10.61 29.18
C ASN A 161 -12.45 11.51 29.89
N GLU A 162 -11.21 11.54 29.41
CA GLU A 162 -10.07 12.18 30.09
C GLU A 162 -9.56 13.43 29.36
N ALA A 163 -9.68 13.46 28.04
CA ALA A 163 -9.03 14.45 27.20
C ALA A 163 -10.03 15.26 26.35
N PRO A 164 -9.73 16.53 26.03
CA PRO A 164 -10.51 17.29 25.07
C PRO A 164 -10.41 16.64 23.67
N LEU A 165 -11.45 16.83 22.86
CA LEU A 165 -11.57 16.24 21.51
C LEU A 165 -10.32 16.45 20.63
N ASN A 166 -9.69 17.62 20.70
CA ASN A 166 -8.48 17.93 19.91
C ASN A 166 -7.29 17.03 20.27
N GLU A 167 -7.12 16.68 21.53
CA GLU A 167 -6.06 15.75 21.96
C GLU A 167 -6.38 14.32 21.52
N ILE A 168 -7.66 13.93 21.59
CA ILE A 168 -8.13 12.63 21.10
C ILE A 168 -7.84 12.51 19.60
N TYR A 169 -8.12 13.54 18.80
CA TYR A 169 -7.82 13.54 17.36
C TYR A 169 -6.33 13.36 17.09
N ASN A 170 -5.46 14.05 17.83
CA ASN A 170 -4.01 13.90 17.69
C ASN A 170 -3.54 12.47 18.01
N ILE A 171 -4.09 11.84 19.05
CA ILE A 171 -3.78 10.44 19.40
C ILE A 171 -4.27 9.48 18.32
N LEU A 172 -5.47 9.70 17.77
CA LEU A 172 -6.04 8.89 16.69
C LEU A 172 -5.23 8.99 15.39
N THR A 173 -4.48 10.07 15.18
CA THR A 173 -3.59 10.15 14.00
C THR A 173 -2.49 9.10 14.00
N GLN A 174 -2.16 8.49 15.14
CA GLN A 174 -1.08 7.50 15.27
C GLN A 174 0.21 7.99 14.54
N ASN A 175 0.78 7.14 13.68
CA ASN A 175 1.96 7.43 12.87
C ASN A 175 1.64 8.12 11.53
N SER A 176 0.40 8.55 11.28
CA SER A 176 0.05 9.26 10.03
C SER A 176 0.30 10.76 10.10
N GLY A 177 0.46 11.31 11.31
CA GLY A 177 0.59 12.74 11.57
C GLY A 177 -0.67 13.58 11.24
N ASN A 178 -1.71 12.97 10.65
CA ASN A 178 -2.93 13.65 10.26
C ASN A 178 -4.12 12.67 10.19
N ILE A 179 -5.23 12.99 10.85
CA ILE A 179 -6.40 12.11 10.92
C ILE A 179 -7.02 11.80 9.55
N ASN A 180 -6.94 12.73 8.60
CA ASN A 180 -7.44 12.51 7.25
C ASN A 180 -6.55 11.52 6.49
N ILE A 181 -5.24 11.55 6.73
CA ILE A 181 -4.30 10.57 6.16
C ILE A 181 -4.57 9.20 6.77
N PHE A 182 -4.70 9.11 8.10
CA PHE A 182 -5.09 7.89 8.79
C PHE A 182 -6.42 7.30 8.26
N SER A 183 -7.44 8.14 8.11
CA SER A 183 -8.74 7.69 7.60
C SER A 183 -8.62 7.21 6.15
N ALA A 184 -7.87 7.93 5.30
CA ALA A 184 -7.63 7.53 3.92
C ALA A 184 -6.89 6.17 3.84
N THR A 185 -5.89 5.92 4.71
CA THR A 185 -5.17 4.64 4.72
C THR A 185 -6.06 3.47 5.16
N LEU A 186 -7.07 3.69 6.00
CA LEU A 186 -8.08 2.67 6.31
C LEU A 186 -9.06 2.45 5.16
N VAL A 187 -9.55 3.52 4.52
CA VAL A 187 -10.47 3.45 3.38
C VAL A 187 -9.87 2.66 2.22
N PHE A 188 -8.59 2.84 1.91
CA PHE A 188 -7.91 2.07 0.86
C PHE A 188 -7.83 0.56 1.14
N LYS A 189 -7.96 0.13 2.41
CA LYS A 189 -7.93 -1.28 2.81
C LYS A 189 -9.32 -1.94 2.72
N ILE A 190 -10.41 -1.17 2.70
CA ILE A 190 -11.80 -1.69 2.65
C ILE A 190 -12.07 -2.61 1.45
N PRO A 191 -11.68 -2.29 0.19
CA PRO A 191 -11.96 -3.17 -0.94
C PRO A 191 -11.39 -4.58 -0.76
N PHE A 192 -10.20 -4.69 -0.16
CA PHE A 192 -9.56 -5.98 0.12
C PHE A 192 -10.26 -6.74 1.25
N ILE A 193 -10.76 -6.05 2.26
CA ILE A 193 -11.55 -6.66 3.35
C ILE A 193 -12.86 -7.22 2.77
N LEU A 194 -13.60 -6.42 1.99
CA LEU A 194 -14.85 -6.84 1.36
C LEU A 194 -14.66 -8.02 0.40
N TYR A 195 -13.59 -8.00 -0.40
CA TYR A 195 -13.18 -9.13 -1.21
C TYR A 195 -13.01 -10.39 -0.35
N GLY A 196 -12.32 -10.29 0.80
CA GLY A 196 -12.11 -11.41 1.71
C GLY A 196 -13.41 -11.97 2.32
N ILE A 197 -14.38 -11.12 2.63
CA ILE A 197 -15.72 -11.54 3.10
C ILE A 197 -16.44 -12.38 2.03
N HIS A 198 -16.31 -11.99 0.77
CA HIS A 198 -16.94 -12.68 -0.35
C HIS A 198 -16.22 -13.98 -0.72
N TYR A 199 -14.88 -13.96 -0.72
CA TYR A 199 -14.04 -15.06 -1.19
C TYR A 199 -13.89 -16.19 -0.15
N PHE A 200 -13.72 -15.86 1.13
CA PHE A 200 -13.45 -16.87 2.17
C PHE A 200 -14.73 -17.29 2.92
N THR A 201 -14.69 -18.48 3.53
CA THR A 201 -15.77 -19.03 4.36
C THR A 201 -15.26 -19.37 5.78
N GLY A 202 -16.18 -19.73 6.69
CA GLY A 202 -15.85 -20.14 8.06
C GLY A 202 -15.16 -19.05 8.89
N ILE A 203 -14.14 -19.43 9.67
CA ILE A 203 -13.44 -18.54 10.60
C ILE A 203 -12.79 -17.33 9.91
N LYS A 204 -12.29 -17.51 8.68
CA LYS A 204 -11.68 -16.43 7.91
C LYS A 204 -12.72 -15.35 7.60
N LYS A 205 -13.90 -15.74 7.12
CA LYS A 205 -15.00 -14.79 6.85
C LYS A 205 -15.42 -14.02 8.09
N VAL A 206 -15.47 -14.69 9.24
CA VAL A 206 -15.77 -14.04 10.53
C VAL A 206 -14.70 -13.00 10.85
N PHE A 207 -13.41 -13.34 10.71
CA PHE A 207 -12.31 -12.38 10.88
C PHE A 207 -12.47 -11.16 9.98
N PHE A 208 -12.66 -11.34 8.66
CA PHE A 208 -12.87 -10.20 7.74
C PHE A 208 -14.08 -9.34 8.11
N SER A 209 -15.18 -9.96 8.55
CA SER A 209 -16.39 -9.25 8.95
C SER A 209 -16.16 -8.42 10.22
N LEU A 210 -15.44 -8.96 11.21
CA LEU A 210 -15.05 -8.24 12.42
C LEU A 210 -14.12 -7.07 12.10
N THR A 211 -13.12 -7.29 11.24
CA THR A 211 -12.23 -6.23 10.77
C THR A 211 -13.01 -5.11 10.09
N PHE A 212 -13.99 -5.45 9.24
CA PHE A 212 -14.83 -4.45 8.56
C PHE A 212 -15.63 -3.60 9.55
N ILE A 213 -16.24 -4.22 10.56
CA ILE A 213 -16.99 -3.51 11.61
C ILE A 213 -16.05 -2.57 12.37
N LEU A 214 -14.89 -3.06 12.79
CA LEU A 214 -13.93 -2.28 13.56
C LEU A 214 -13.39 -1.08 12.76
N VAL A 215 -13.05 -1.27 11.48
CA VAL A 215 -12.65 -0.19 10.57
C VAL A 215 -13.77 0.84 10.44
N SER A 216 -15.02 0.39 10.31
CA SER A 216 -16.17 1.29 10.16
C SER A 216 -16.40 2.13 11.42
N ILE A 217 -16.27 1.55 12.61
CA ILE A 217 -16.38 2.28 13.89
C ILE A 217 -15.31 3.36 14.01
N ILE A 218 -14.11 3.14 13.46
CA ILE A 218 -13.04 4.14 13.54
C ILE A 218 -13.23 5.28 12.53
N LEU A 219 -13.88 5.00 11.40
CA LEU A 219 -14.14 6.00 10.37
C LEU A 219 -15.34 6.92 10.67
N PHE A 220 -16.24 6.53 11.58
CA PHE A 220 -17.48 7.24 11.90
C PHE A 220 -17.63 7.51 13.40
#